data_AF-A0A5C7LZL1-F1
#
_entry.id   AF-A0A5C7LZL1-F1
#
_cell.length_a   1.000
_cell.length_b   1.000
_cell.length_c   1.000
_cell.angle_alpha   90.00
_cell.angle_beta   90.00
_cell.angle_gamma   90.00
#
_symmetry.space_group_name_H-M   'P 1'
#
loop_
_entity.id
_entity.type
_entity.pdbx_description
1 polymer ?
#
loop_
_entity_poly.entity_id
_entity_poly.type
_entity_poly.pdbx_seq_one_letter_code
_entity_poly.pdbx_strand_id
1 'polypeptide(L)'
;MVDIPRPLKRLPGMEAYRRMESELEALVRAKFVGRIPAWAEEWIHQADHEMLAVERRDVMSVTEREWTNASDPIPGFYAGFWSYQEAERGFMETYIWLTKMI
;
A
#
# COMPACT_ATOMS: atom_id res chain seq x y z
N MET A 1 -1.92 6.96 -12.27
CA MET A 1 -0.57 6.53 -11.87
C MET A 1 -0.59 5.02 -11.76
N VAL A 2 0.46 4.31 -12.17
CA VAL A 2 0.53 2.83 -12.09
C VAL A 2 1.39 2.43 -10.91
N ASP A 3 1.26 1.21 -10.41
CA ASP A 3 2.16 0.73 -9.38
C ASP A 3 3.57 0.47 -9.95
N ILE A 4 4.59 0.82 -9.17
CA ILE A 4 6.00 0.67 -9.55
C ILE A 4 6.76 0.11 -8.35
N PRO A 5 7.48 -1.02 -8.49
CA PRO A 5 8.31 -1.57 -7.43
C PRO A 5 9.32 -0.55 -6.87
N ARG A 6 9.47 -0.52 -5.53
CA ARG A 6 10.36 0.39 -4.81
C ARG A 6 11.78 0.50 -5.37
N PRO A 7 12.46 -0.58 -5.80
CA PRO A 7 13.80 -0.47 -6.38
C PRO A 7 13.85 0.41 -7.63
N LEU A 8 12.81 0.36 -8.47
CA LEU A 8 12.74 1.17 -9.68
C LEU A 8 12.51 2.64 -9.36
N LYS A 9 11.68 2.93 -8.34
CA LYS A 9 11.43 4.32 -7.88
C LYS A 9 12.70 5.07 -7.46
N ARG A 10 13.80 4.37 -7.15
CA ARG A 10 15.09 4.94 -6.70
C ARG A 10 16.09 5.20 -7.84
N LEU A 11 15.79 4.76 -9.07
CA LEU A 11 16.68 5.00 -10.20
C LEU A 11 16.70 6.48 -10.61
N PRO A 12 17.80 6.98 -11.19
CA PRO A 12 17.85 8.30 -11.80
C PRO A 12 16.78 8.45 -12.89
N GLY A 13 16.14 9.62 -12.97
CA GLY A 13 15.06 9.91 -13.92
C GLY A 13 13.66 9.70 -13.33
N MET A 14 13.55 9.10 -12.14
CA MET A 14 12.27 8.89 -11.45
C MET A 14 11.87 10.06 -10.54
N GLU A 15 12.60 11.17 -10.55
CA GLU A 15 12.32 12.38 -9.74
C GLU A 15 10.92 12.91 -10.02
N ALA A 16 10.54 13.01 -11.29
CA ALA A 16 9.23 13.51 -11.69
C ALA A 16 8.11 12.59 -11.20
N TYR A 17 8.31 11.27 -11.26
CA TYR A 17 7.36 10.29 -10.76
C TYR A 17 7.15 10.43 -9.24
N ARG A 18 8.25 10.48 -8.47
CA ARG A 18 8.19 10.66 -7.01
C ARG A 18 7.49 11.97 -6.63
N ARG A 19 7.76 13.06 -7.35
CA ARG A 19 7.08 14.34 -7.14
C ARG A 19 5.59 14.24 -7.41
N MET A 20 5.18 13.64 -8.53
CA MET A 20 3.77 13.45 -8.88
C MET A 20 3.04 12.56 -7.86
N GLU A 21 3.69 11.51 -7.35
CA GLU A 21 3.15 10.65 -6.30
C GLU A 21 2.86 11.46 -5.02
N SER A 22 3.81 12.29 -4.57
CA SER A 22 3.62 13.17 -3.41
C SER A 22 2.52 14.22 -3.63
N GLU A 23 2.43 14.82 -4.82
CA GLU A 23 1.38 15.78 -5.17
C GLU A 23 -0.01 15.13 -5.16
N LEU A 24 -0.13 13.94 -5.76
CA LEU A 24 -1.38 13.18 -5.78
C LEU A 24 -1.80 12.77 -4.36
N GLU A 25 -0.86 12.29 -3.55
CA GLU A 25 -1.11 11.93 -2.15
C GLU A 25 -1.65 13.14 -1.37
N ALA A 26 -1.04 14.32 -1.52
CA ALA A 26 -1.50 15.54 -0.87
C ALA A 26 -2.94 15.90 -1.28
N LEU A 27 -3.29 15.76 -2.56
CA LEU A 27 -4.64 16.00 -3.07
C LEU A 27 -5.66 14.99 -2.51
N VAL A 28 -5.31 13.70 -2.46
CA VAL A 28 -6.18 12.66 -1.91
C VAL A 28 -6.41 12.87 -0.42
N ARG A 29 -5.35 13.14 0.34
CA ARG A 29 -5.44 13.44 1.78
C ARG A 29 -6.34 14.64 2.04
N ALA A 30 -6.14 15.73 1.31
CA ALA A 30 -6.94 16.95 1.46
C ALA A 30 -8.43 16.73 1.14
N LYS A 31 -8.74 15.86 0.17
CA LYS A 31 -10.12 15.65 -0.29
C LYS A 31 -10.90 14.60 0.52
N PHE A 32 -10.25 13.51 0.92
CA PHE A 32 -10.96 12.31 1.39
C PHE A 32 -10.62 11.85 2.81
N VAL A 33 -9.51 12.32 3.39
CA VAL A 33 -9.04 11.84 4.70
C VAL A 33 -9.00 12.94 5.74
N GLY A 34 -8.54 14.13 5.37
CA GLY A 34 -8.31 15.24 6.30
C GLY A 34 -7.00 15.09 7.07
N ARG A 35 -7.02 15.41 8.37
CA ARG A 35 -5.81 15.44 9.20
C ARG A 35 -5.46 14.04 9.69
N ILE A 36 -4.38 13.48 9.18
CA ILE A 36 -3.78 12.25 9.69
C ILE A 36 -2.84 12.61 10.86
N PRO A 37 -2.97 11.97 12.03
CA PRO A 37 -2.04 12.17 13.13
C PRO A 37 -0.62 11.76 12.75
N ALA A 38 0.40 12.48 13.26
CA ALA A 38 1.79 12.20 12.94
C ALA A 38 2.22 10.76 13.29
N TRP A 39 1.67 10.18 14.37
CA TRP A 39 1.95 8.80 14.75
C TRP A 39 1.44 7.78 13.72
N ALA A 40 0.41 8.12 12.93
CA ALA A 40 -0.19 7.17 12.00
C ALA A 40 0.70 6.91 10.78
N GLU A 41 1.66 7.79 10.47
CA GLU A 41 2.57 7.61 9.34
C GLU A 41 3.47 6.38 9.53
N GLU A 42 4.01 6.20 10.74
CA GLU A 42 4.82 5.02 11.08
C GLU A 42 3.98 3.73 11.06
N TRP A 43 2.75 3.79 11.57
CA TRP A 43 1.81 2.66 11.55
C TRP A 43 1.41 2.26 10.13
N ILE A 44 1.13 3.24 9.25
CA ILE A 44 0.81 2.98 7.85
C ILE A 44 2.02 2.34 7.15
N HIS A 45 3.23 2.84 7.43
CA HIS A 45 4.45 2.28 6.85
C HIS A 45 4.70 0.83 7.30
N GLN A 46 4.48 0.54 8.59
CA GLN A 46 4.60 -0.82 9.11
C GLN A 46 3.56 -1.76 8.48
N ALA A 47 2.29 -1.33 8.43
CA ALA A 47 1.21 -2.12 7.85
C ALA A 47 1.46 -2.44 6.36
N ASP A 48 2.00 -1.48 5.59
CA ASP A 48 2.42 -1.69 4.20
C ASP A 48 3.49 -2.79 4.08
N HIS A 49 4.53 -2.76 4.93
CA HIS A 49 5.57 -3.79 4.93
C HIS A 49 5.04 -5.18 5.35
N GLU A 50 4.15 -5.25 6.34
CA GLU A 50 3.53 -6.50 6.78
C GLU A 50 2.64 -7.09 5.68
N MET A 51 1.87 -6.26 4.98
CA MET A 51 1.06 -6.68 3.84
C MET A 51 1.91 -7.14 2.65
N LEU A 52 2.98 -6.43 2.32
CA LEU A 52 3.95 -6.87 1.30
C LEU A 52 4.57 -8.23 1.64
N ALA A 53 4.82 -8.51 2.93
CA ALA A 53 5.30 -9.82 3.35
C ALA A 53 4.25 -10.92 3.14
N VAL A 54 2.96 -10.62 3.35
CA VAL A 54 1.86 -11.55 3.03
C VAL A 54 1.78 -11.80 1.53
N GLU A 55 1.77 -10.75 0.72
CA GLU A 55 1.73 -10.85 -0.75
C GLU A 55 2.91 -11.65 -1.30
N ARG A 56 4.11 -11.43 -0.74
CA ARG A 56 5.30 -12.20 -1.10
C ARG A 56 5.12 -13.69 -0.82
N ARG A 57 4.53 -14.05 0.33
CA ARG A 57 4.30 -15.44 0.71
C ARG A 57 3.26 -16.12 -0.18
N ASP A 58 2.20 -15.40 -0.53
CA ASP A 58 1.00 -16.00 -1.12
C ASP A 58 0.92 -15.89 -2.64
N VAL A 59 1.41 -14.78 -3.21
CA VAL A 59 1.15 -14.38 -4.60
C VAL A 59 2.41 -14.31 -5.45
N MET A 60 3.56 -14.01 -4.84
CA MET A 60 4.81 -13.82 -5.59
C MET A 60 5.55 -15.14 -5.82
N SER A 61 6.22 -15.24 -6.98
CA SER A 61 7.12 -16.35 -7.26
C SER A 61 8.30 -16.36 -6.29
N VAL A 62 8.75 -17.56 -5.91
CA VAL A 62 9.94 -17.76 -5.09
C VAL A 62 11.15 -17.11 -5.78
N THR A 63 11.92 -16.34 -5.02
CA THR A 63 13.17 -15.73 -5.47
C THR A 63 14.29 -16.08 -4.50
N GLU A 64 15.48 -16.36 -5.04
CA GLU A 64 16.69 -16.60 -4.25
C GLU A 64 17.21 -15.32 -3.59
N ARG A 65 16.77 -14.15 -4.06
CA ARG A 65 17.22 -12.87 -3.54
C ARG A 65 16.43 -12.49 -2.30
N GLU A 66 17.15 -12.35 -1.19
CA GLU A 66 16.56 -11.91 0.06
C GLU A 66 16.07 -10.46 -0.05
N TRP A 67 14.89 -10.20 0.51
CA TRP A 67 14.34 -8.85 0.62
C TRP A 67 14.92 -8.20 1.87
N THR A 68 15.65 -7.10 1.69
CA THR A 68 16.18 -6.35 2.82
C THR A 68 15.04 -5.59 3.52
N ASN A 69 14.96 -5.73 4.86
CA ASN A 69 13.90 -5.17 5.71
C ASN A 69 12.51 -5.79 5.49
N ALA A 70 12.44 -7.10 5.25
CA ALA A 70 11.15 -7.79 5.23
C ALA A 70 10.56 -7.88 6.64
N SER A 71 9.30 -7.49 6.79
CA SER A 71 8.49 -7.83 7.98
C SER A 71 8.07 -9.29 7.92
N ASP A 72 7.66 -9.84 9.06
CA ASP A 72 6.94 -11.11 9.09
C ASP A 72 5.52 -10.91 8.52
N PRO A 73 4.97 -11.90 7.78
CA PRO A 73 3.62 -11.81 7.29
C PRO A 73 2.61 -11.88 8.44
N ILE A 74 1.51 -11.14 8.31
CA ILE A 74 0.43 -11.13 9.30
C ILE A 74 -0.11 -12.56 9.51
N PRO A 75 -0.04 -13.12 10.73
CA PRO A 75 -0.51 -14.48 10.98
C PRO A 75 -2.01 -14.63 10.69
N GLY A 76 -2.37 -15.68 9.94
CA GLY A 76 -3.77 -15.98 9.61
C GLY A 76 -4.41 -15.09 8.54
N PHE A 77 -3.69 -14.07 8.03
CA PHE A 77 -4.13 -13.29 6.88
C PHE A 77 -3.61 -13.91 5.58
N TYR A 78 -4.41 -13.93 4.52
CA TYR A 78 -4.03 -14.48 3.21
C TYR A 78 -4.36 -13.48 2.10
N ALA A 79 -3.38 -13.18 1.24
CA ALA A 79 -3.60 -12.38 0.04
C ALA A 79 -4.22 -13.29 -1.04
N GLY A 80 -5.54 -13.27 -1.15
CA GLY A 80 -6.27 -13.96 -2.21
C GLY A 80 -6.20 -13.22 -3.54
N PHE A 81 -6.50 -13.93 -4.63
CA PHE A 81 -6.69 -13.32 -5.95
C PHE A 81 -8.14 -12.85 -6.08
N TRP A 82 -8.34 -11.54 -6.11
CA TRP A 82 -9.66 -10.95 -6.33
C TRP A 82 -9.76 -10.48 -7.78
N SER A 83 -10.95 -10.64 -8.37
CA SER A 83 -11.28 -9.90 -9.59
C SER A 83 -11.29 -8.39 -9.31
N TYR A 84 -11.15 -7.57 -10.35
CA TYR A 84 -11.15 -6.11 -10.17
C TYR A 84 -12.48 -5.62 -9.55
N GLN A 85 -13.61 -6.27 -9.86
CA GLN A 85 -14.92 -5.95 -9.30
C GLN A 85 -14.99 -6.26 -7.80
N GLU A 86 -14.40 -7.39 -7.37
CA GLU A 86 -14.36 -7.76 -5.96
C GLU A 86 -13.47 -6.81 -5.15
N ALA A 87 -12.31 -6.43 -5.71
CA ALA A 87 -11.41 -5.44 -5.12
C ALA A 87 -12.06 -4.07 -4.99
N GLU A 88 -12.69 -3.57 -6.05
CA GLU A 88 -13.41 -2.30 -6.01
C GLU A 88 -14.53 -2.33 -4.96
N ARG A 89 -15.35 -3.37 -4.95
CA ARG A 89 -16.45 -3.50 -4.00
C ARG A 89 -15.95 -3.56 -2.55
N GLY A 90 -14.98 -4.42 -2.25
CA GLY A 90 -14.45 -4.56 -0.89
C GLY A 90 -13.79 -3.28 -0.38
N PHE A 91 -13.06 -2.57 -1.24
CA PHE A 91 -12.50 -1.26 -0.92
C PHE A 91 -13.60 -0.25 -0.60
N MET A 92 -14.62 -0.13 -1.47
CA MET A 92 -15.69 0.85 -1.29
C MET A 92 -16.55 0.57 -0.06
N GLU A 93 -16.88 -0.70 0.21
CA GLU A 93 -17.59 -1.11 1.43
C GLU A 93 -16.81 -0.71 2.69
N THR A 94 -15.50 -0.98 2.72
CA THR A 94 -14.63 -0.63 3.85
C THR A 94 -14.48 0.88 4.01
N TYR A 95 -14.28 1.61 2.91
CA TYR A 95 -14.17 3.07 2.91
C TYR A 95 -15.45 3.73 3.43
N ILE A 96 -16.62 3.29 2.94
CA ILE A 96 -17.93 3.79 3.40
C ILE A 96 -18.14 3.47 4.88
N TRP A 97 -17.78 2.27 5.32
CA TRP A 97 -17.89 1.88 6.72
C TRP A 97 -17.05 2.77 7.64
N LEU A 98 -15.76 2.99 7.31
CA LEU A 98 -14.87 3.85 8.08
C LEU A 98 -15.33 5.31 8.13
N THR A 99 -15.86 5.83 7.01
CA THR A 99 -16.27 7.24 6.90
C THR A 99 -17.64 7.54 7.49
N LYS A 100 -18.48 6.52 7.74
CA LYS A 100 -19.77 6.67 8.43
C LYS A 100 -19.68 6.47 9.94
N MET A 101 -18.58 5.89 10.44
CA MET A 101 -18.35 5.65 11.86
C MET A 101 -17.60 6.78 12.58
N ILE A 102 -17.04 7.74 11.82
CA ILE A 102 -16.38 8.96 12.30
C ILE A 102 -17.36 10.13 12.18
#